data_AF-A0AAU0QIQ1-F1
#
_entry.id   AF-A0AAU0QIQ1-F1
#
_cell.length_a   1.000
_cell.length_b   1.000
_cell.length_c   1.000
_cell.angle_alpha   90.00
_cell.angle_beta   90.00
_cell.angle_gamma   90.00
#
_symmetry.space_group_name_H-M   'P 1'
#
loop_
_entity.id
_entity.type
_entity.pdbx_description
1 polymer ?
#
loop_
_entity_poly.entity_id
_entity_poly.type
_entity_poly.pdbx_seq_one_letter_code
_entity_poly.pdbx_strand_id
1 'polypeptide(L)'
;MSTAVRHSSIETTLPNEAESAQILDLVKALEDRGETIEAQPAIITADGTRHDIPGDLSRILLSAAKTLANGQGVTIVARHRLLTTQEAADMLNISRPTLIKILDEGAIPFEMRGSHRRIRLQHVINYQEALQTRRAEALDRMQSQGQADGIYDILDTTVDED
;
A
#
# COMPACT_ATOMS: atom_id res chain seq x y z
N MET A 1 11.34 -24.45 28.99
CA MET A 1 10.95 -23.06 28.64
C MET A 1 11.15 -22.89 27.14
N SER A 2 10.07 -22.96 26.35
CA SER A 2 10.11 -22.83 24.90
C SER A 2 9.35 -21.57 24.51
N THR A 3 10.09 -20.53 24.13
CA THR A 3 9.54 -19.27 23.65
C THR A 3 9.01 -19.48 22.24
N ALA A 4 7.70 -19.69 22.12
CA ALA A 4 7.02 -19.69 20.84
C ALA A 4 7.14 -18.29 20.23
N VAL A 5 8.00 -18.15 19.23
CA VAL A 5 8.02 -16.99 18.33
C VAL A 5 6.68 -16.99 17.60
N ARG A 6 5.74 -16.19 18.11
CA ARG A 6 4.46 -15.91 17.44
C ARG A 6 4.78 -15.40 16.04
N HIS A 7 4.59 -16.25 15.04
CA HIS A 7 4.54 -15.80 13.66
C HIS A 7 3.32 -14.89 13.61
N SER A 8 3.52 -13.57 13.51
CA SER A 8 2.40 -12.68 13.22
C SER A 8 1.95 -13.00 11.81
N SER A 9 0.84 -13.72 11.69
CA SER A 9 0.20 -13.98 10.41
C SER A 9 -0.14 -12.66 9.74
N ILE A 10 0.10 -12.57 8.44
CA ILE A 10 -0.37 -11.46 7.62
C ILE A 10 -1.88 -11.68 7.49
N GLU A 11 -2.66 -10.99 8.31
CA GLU A 11 -4.12 -11.00 8.21
C GLU A 11 -4.55 -9.85 7.31
N THR A 12 -5.22 -10.21 6.22
CA THR A 12 -5.85 -9.26 5.29
C THR A 12 -7.35 -9.31 5.56
N THR A 13 -7.92 -8.17 5.93
CA THR A 13 -9.36 -8.03 6.12
C THR A 13 -10.00 -7.48 4.86
N LEU A 14 -11.06 -8.13 4.39
CA LEU A 14 -11.96 -7.65 3.35
C LEU A 14 -13.33 -7.39 4.00
N PRO A 15 -13.99 -6.27 3.70
CA PRO A 15 -15.29 -5.97 4.29
C PRO A 15 -16.39 -6.80 3.61
N ASN A 16 -17.38 -7.21 4.38
CA ASN A 16 -18.62 -7.75 3.81
C ASN A 16 -19.57 -6.62 3.35
N GLU A 17 -20.63 -6.98 2.62
CA GLU A 17 -21.55 -6.03 2.00
C GLU A 17 -22.28 -5.13 3.02
N ALA A 18 -22.57 -5.65 4.23
CA ALA A 18 -23.20 -4.91 5.31
C ALA A 18 -22.23 -3.96 6.04
N GLU A 19 -20.97 -4.34 6.16
CA GLU A 19 -19.90 -3.55 6.78
C GLU A 19 -19.52 -2.33 5.93
N SER A 20 -19.63 -2.42 4.60
CA SER A 20 -19.29 -1.32 3.69
C SER A 20 -20.03 -0.01 4.01
N ALA A 21 -21.33 -0.08 4.35
CA ALA A 21 -22.11 1.11 4.72
C ALA A 21 -21.64 1.73 6.04
N GLN A 22 -21.30 0.89 7.03
CA GLN A 22 -20.78 1.33 8.32
C GLN A 22 -19.37 1.93 8.19
N ILE A 23 -18.54 1.36 7.31
CA ILE A 23 -17.21 1.89 7.01
C ILE A 23 -17.30 3.26 6.36
N LEU A 24 -18.24 3.47 5.43
CA LEU A 24 -18.47 4.78 4.82
C LEU A 24 -18.93 5.83 5.84
N ASP A 25 -19.80 5.45 6.79
CA ASP A 25 -20.22 6.34 7.88
C ASP A 25 -19.03 6.69 8.79
N LEU A 26 -18.20 5.70 9.12
CA LEU A 26 -16.96 5.91 9.87
C LEU A 26 -15.96 6.81 9.14
N VAL A 27 -15.82 6.68 7.81
CA VAL A 27 -14.97 7.58 7.01
C VAL A 27 -15.45 9.01 7.18
N LYS A 28 -16.75 9.28 7.05
CA LYS A 28 -17.31 10.63 7.24
C LYS A 28 -17.04 11.15 8.65
N ALA A 29 -17.29 10.33 9.67
CA ALA A 29 -17.03 10.70 11.06
C ALA A 29 -15.55 10.99 11.37
N LEU A 30 -14.62 10.33 10.68
CA LEU A 30 -13.18 10.57 10.81
C LEU A 30 -12.70 11.77 9.98
N GLU A 31 -13.42 12.15 8.93
CA GLU A 31 -13.16 13.34 8.12
C GLU A 31 -13.74 14.62 8.75
N ASP A 32 -14.89 14.50 9.39
CA ASP A 32 -15.52 15.55 10.20
C ASP A 32 -14.65 15.85 11.43
N ARG A 33 -13.64 16.69 11.23
CA ARG A 33 -12.99 17.42 12.31
C ARG A 33 -13.96 18.50 12.72
N GLY A 34 -14.92 18.16 13.58
CA GLY A 34 -16.03 19.02 13.97
C GLY A 34 -15.63 20.49 14.03
N GLU A 35 -16.16 21.31 13.10
CA GLU A 35 -15.87 22.75 13.06
C GLU A 35 -16.37 23.47 14.32
N THR A 36 -17.25 22.82 15.08
CA THR A 36 -17.95 23.39 16.24
C THR A 36 -17.52 22.75 17.58
N ILE A 37 -16.87 21.58 17.57
CA ILE A 37 -16.44 20.84 18.77
C ILE A 37 -15.09 20.19 18.45
N GLU A 38 -14.05 20.45 19.27
CA GLU A 38 -12.77 19.72 19.26
C GLU A 38 -12.94 18.25 19.71
N ALA A 39 -13.89 17.52 19.14
CA ALA A 39 -14.09 16.11 19.43
C ALA A 39 -13.11 15.31 18.59
N GLN A 40 -12.09 14.76 19.23
CA GLN A 40 -11.25 13.74 18.60
C GLN A 40 -12.06 12.44 18.46
N PRO A 41 -11.82 11.65 17.39
CA PRO A 41 -12.34 10.29 17.32
C PRO A 41 -11.94 9.49 18.57
N ALA A 42 -12.83 8.64 19.07
CA ALA A 42 -12.56 7.82 20.25
C ALA A 42 -13.09 6.41 20.09
N ILE A 43 -12.51 5.49 20.85
CA ILE A 43 -12.98 4.13 21.01
C ILE A 43 -13.67 4.04 22.36
N ILE A 44 -14.83 3.37 22.39
CA ILE A 44 -15.50 3.00 23.63
C ILE A 44 -15.16 1.54 23.90
N THR A 45 -14.55 1.26 25.04
CA THR A 45 -14.22 -0.11 25.47
C THR A 45 -15.45 -0.81 26.08
N ALA A 46 -15.36 -2.12 26.30
CA ALA A 46 -16.49 -2.93 26.77
C ALA A 46 -17.03 -2.50 28.16
N ASP A 47 -16.20 -1.83 28.95
CA ASP A 47 -16.55 -1.21 30.24
C ASP A 47 -17.19 0.18 30.10
N GLY A 48 -17.39 0.67 28.88
CA GLY A 48 -17.95 1.99 28.59
C GLY A 48 -16.93 3.13 28.66
N THR A 49 -15.66 2.84 28.94
CA THR A 49 -14.61 3.88 29.02
C THR A 49 -14.32 4.43 27.63
N ARG A 50 -14.29 5.77 27.52
CA ARG A 50 -13.90 6.46 26.29
C ARG A 50 -12.39 6.67 26.25
N HIS A 51 -11.77 6.24 25.18
CA HIS A 51 -10.35 6.47 24.88
C HIS A 51 -10.22 7.26 23.58
N ASP A 52 -9.73 8.50 23.67
CA ASP A 52 -9.49 9.31 22.48
C ASP A 52 -8.35 8.71 21.65
N ILE A 53 -8.52 8.74 20.33
CA ILE A 53 -7.60 8.19 19.35
C ILE A 53 -6.56 9.25 19.00
N PRO A 54 -5.25 9.00 19.23
CA PRO A 54 -4.20 9.94 18.83
C PRO A 54 -4.23 10.22 17.32
N GLY A 55 -3.84 11.44 16.92
CA GLY A 55 -3.94 11.89 15.53
C GLY A 55 -3.26 10.97 14.50
N ASP A 56 -2.11 10.37 14.83
CA ASP A 56 -1.44 9.39 13.97
C ASP A 56 -2.27 8.13 13.74
N LEU A 57 -2.89 7.60 14.80
CA LEU A 57 -3.73 6.42 14.73
C LEU A 57 -5.05 6.72 13.99
N SER A 58 -5.62 7.92 14.18
CA SER A 58 -6.80 8.37 13.43
C SER A 58 -6.52 8.42 11.93
N ARG A 59 -5.35 8.92 11.50
CA ARG A 59 -4.96 8.93 10.08
C ARG A 59 -4.84 7.51 9.50
N ILE A 60 -4.26 6.58 10.25
CA ILE A 60 -4.14 5.17 9.83
C ILE A 60 -5.54 4.56 9.66
N LEU A 61 -6.43 4.77 10.63
CA LEU A 61 -7.80 4.27 10.58
C LEU A 61 -8.58 4.86 9.41
N LEU A 62 -8.46 6.17 9.15
CA LEU A 62 -9.10 6.81 8.01
C LEU A 62 -8.60 6.22 6.68
N SER A 63 -7.28 6.04 6.54
CA SER A 63 -6.71 5.42 5.35
C SER A 63 -7.20 3.98 5.17
N ALA A 64 -7.23 3.19 6.25
CA ALA A 64 -7.73 1.82 6.20
C ALA A 64 -9.21 1.77 5.83
N ALA A 65 -10.04 2.61 6.46
CA ALA A 65 -11.48 2.69 6.20
C ALA A 65 -11.77 3.07 4.74
N LYS A 66 -11.05 4.03 4.16
CA LYS A 66 -11.16 4.38 2.73
C LYS A 66 -10.81 3.22 1.81
N THR A 67 -9.72 2.52 2.08
CA THR A 67 -9.31 1.35 1.29
C THR A 67 -10.37 0.24 1.36
N LEU A 68 -10.89 -0.05 2.55
CA LEU A 68 -11.97 -1.03 2.72
C LEU A 68 -13.25 -0.58 2.01
N ALA A 69 -13.65 0.70 2.11
CA ALA A 69 -14.82 1.24 1.42
C ALA A 69 -14.74 1.09 -0.11
N ASN A 70 -13.53 1.04 -0.67
CA ASN A 70 -13.28 0.78 -2.09
C ASN A 70 -13.25 -0.73 -2.43
N GLY A 71 -13.60 -1.60 -1.49
CA GLY A 71 -13.57 -3.06 -1.66
C GLY A 71 -12.16 -3.66 -1.68
N GLN A 72 -11.15 -2.91 -1.22
CA GLN A 72 -9.75 -3.36 -1.21
C GLN A 72 -9.37 -3.86 0.18
N GLY A 73 -8.65 -4.98 0.24
CA GLY A 73 -8.17 -5.53 1.51
C GLY A 73 -7.09 -4.65 2.15
N VAL A 74 -7.09 -4.58 3.48
CA VAL A 74 -6.08 -3.86 4.26
C VAL A 74 -5.24 -4.82 5.08
N THR A 75 -3.93 -4.57 5.11
CA THR A 75 -2.97 -5.34 5.92
C THR A 75 -2.12 -4.37 6.74
N ILE A 76 -2.07 -4.58 8.06
CA ILE A 76 -1.19 -3.83 8.96
C ILE A 76 0.03 -4.67 9.29
N VAL A 77 1.22 -4.14 8.99
CA VAL A 77 2.50 -4.82 9.22
C VAL A 77 3.48 -3.90 9.92
N ALA A 78 4.15 -4.42 10.94
CA ALA A 78 5.19 -3.67 11.64
C ALA A 78 6.37 -3.37 10.70
N ARG A 79 6.80 -2.12 10.61
CA ARG A 79 7.89 -1.67 9.71
C ARG A 79 9.20 -2.46 9.84
N HIS A 80 9.51 -2.95 11.04
CA HIS A 80 10.73 -3.69 11.36
C HIS A 80 10.57 -5.22 11.19
N ARG A 81 9.45 -5.68 10.63
CA ARG A 81 9.26 -7.09 10.30
C ARG A 81 10.31 -7.54 9.28
N LEU A 82 10.93 -8.67 9.57
CA LEU A 82 11.77 -9.41 8.65
C LEU A 82 10.92 -10.41 7.86
N LEU A 83 10.93 -10.28 6.54
CA LEU A 83 10.25 -11.13 5.59
C LEU A 83 11.17 -12.27 5.14
N THR A 84 10.59 -13.43 4.88
CA THR A 84 11.20 -14.46 4.03
C THR A 84 11.35 -13.94 2.60
N THR A 85 12.21 -14.61 1.82
CA THR A 85 12.24 -14.38 0.36
C THR A 85 10.92 -14.72 -0.33
N GLN A 86 10.10 -15.60 0.25
CA GLN A 86 8.80 -15.92 -0.35
C GLN A 86 7.81 -14.78 -0.12
N GLU A 87 7.61 -14.35 1.13
CA GLU A 87 6.73 -13.24 1.48
C GLU A 87 7.11 -11.96 0.70
N ALA A 88 8.39 -11.65 0.57
CA ALA A 88 8.84 -10.48 -0.19
C ALA A 88 8.60 -10.62 -1.71
N ALA A 89 8.69 -11.84 -2.26
CA ALA A 89 8.41 -12.09 -3.68
C ALA A 89 6.92 -11.96 -3.98
N ASP A 90 6.09 -12.48 -3.07
CA ASP A 90 4.63 -12.38 -3.15
C ASP A 90 4.20 -10.90 -3.07
N MET A 91 4.80 -10.11 -2.17
CA MET A 91 4.53 -8.66 -2.08
C MET A 91 4.90 -7.88 -3.34
N LEU A 92 6.02 -8.24 -3.99
CA LEU A 92 6.45 -7.60 -5.24
C LEU A 92 5.75 -8.16 -6.48
N ASN A 93 4.89 -9.16 -6.31
CA ASN A 93 4.21 -9.90 -7.38
C ASN A 93 5.20 -10.45 -8.44
N ILE A 94 6.30 -11.04 -7.98
CA ILE A 94 7.34 -11.65 -8.82
C ILE A 94 7.66 -13.08 -8.34
N SER A 95 8.33 -13.85 -9.19
CA SER A 95 8.82 -15.17 -8.78
C SER A 95 9.93 -15.05 -7.72
N ARG A 96 9.97 -15.99 -6.77
CA ARG A 96 11.07 -16.08 -5.79
C ARG A 96 12.46 -16.15 -6.44
N PRO A 97 12.70 -16.91 -7.54
CA PRO A 97 13.97 -16.86 -8.25
C PRO A 97 14.33 -15.46 -8.78
N THR A 98 13.35 -14.70 -9.26
CA THR A 98 13.57 -13.29 -9.68
C THR A 98 14.00 -12.44 -8.50
N LEU A 99 13.33 -12.55 -7.35
CA LEU A 99 13.73 -11.84 -6.16
C LEU A 99 15.16 -12.20 -5.72
N ILE A 100 15.52 -13.48 -5.77
CA ILE A 100 16.87 -13.94 -5.42
C ILE A 100 17.94 -13.23 -6.26
N LYS A 101 17.73 -13.09 -7.58
CA LYS A 101 18.64 -12.34 -8.45
C LYS A 101 18.76 -10.88 -8.05
N ILE A 102 17.64 -10.21 -7.78
CA ILE A 102 17.61 -8.80 -7.33
C ILE A 102 18.40 -8.62 -6.01
N LEU A 103 18.30 -9.59 -5.10
CA LEU A 103 19.06 -9.58 -3.85
C LEU A 103 20.55 -9.81 -4.09
N ASP A 104 20.91 -10.73 -4.99
CA ASP A 104 22.30 -11.02 -5.35
C ASP A 104 22.96 -9.84 -6.08
N GLU A 105 22.18 -9.08 -6.86
CA GLU A 105 22.57 -7.82 -7.51
C GLU A 105 22.70 -6.64 -6.51
N GLY A 106 22.31 -6.85 -5.24
CA GLY A 106 22.41 -5.83 -4.19
C GLY A 106 21.34 -4.73 -4.27
N ALA A 107 20.32 -4.89 -5.11
CA ALA A 107 19.28 -3.88 -5.30
C ALA A 107 18.32 -3.77 -4.11
N ILE A 108 18.21 -4.82 -3.28
CA ILE A 108 17.45 -4.81 -2.03
C ILE A 108 18.35 -5.33 -0.91
N PRO A 109 18.59 -4.56 0.17
CA PRO A 109 19.35 -5.04 1.32
C PRO A 109 18.67 -6.22 2.03
N PHE A 110 19.46 -7.21 2.44
CA PHE A 110 19.01 -8.34 3.24
C PHE A 110 20.00 -8.70 4.35
N GLU A 111 19.50 -9.41 5.36
CA GLU A 111 20.28 -9.97 6.45
C GLU A 111 20.27 -11.49 6.36
N MET A 112 21.34 -12.16 6.79
CA MET A 112 21.35 -13.61 6.98
C MET A 112 20.90 -13.95 8.41
N ARG A 113 19.92 -14.83 8.55
CA ARG A 113 19.52 -15.44 9.83
C ARG A 113 19.70 -16.95 9.73
N GLY A 114 20.83 -17.43 10.25
CA GLY A 114 21.30 -18.79 9.96
C GLY A 114 21.60 -18.92 8.47
N SER A 115 21.03 -19.95 7.83
CA SER A 115 21.21 -20.20 6.39
C SER A 115 20.20 -19.47 5.48
N HIS A 116 19.28 -18.69 6.06
CA HIS A 116 18.19 -18.07 5.30
C HIS A 116 18.31 -16.56 5.23
N ARG A 117 18.07 -16.01 4.03
CA ARG A 117 17.96 -14.56 3.80
C ARG A 117 16.67 -14.03 4.42
N ARG A 118 16.77 -12.84 5.03
CA ARG A 118 15.67 -12.10 5.64
C ARG A 118 15.71 -10.66 5.16
N ILE A 119 14.57 -10.15 4.73
CA ILE A 119 14.48 -8.83 4.09
C ILE A 119 13.60 -7.96 4.98
N ARG A 120 14.07 -6.78 5.37
CA ARG A 120 13.20 -5.86 6.11
C ARG A 120 12.09 -5.40 5.19
N LEU A 121 10.85 -5.43 5.68
CA LEU A 121 9.69 -4.95 4.93
C LEU A 121 9.93 -3.57 4.30
N GLN A 122 10.53 -2.64 5.05
CA GLN A 122 10.85 -1.30 4.54
C GLN A 122 11.69 -1.34 3.26
N HIS A 123 12.65 -2.26 3.14
CA HIS A 123 13.49 -2.36 1.93
C HIS A 123 12.68 -2.86 0.73
N VAL A 124 11.70 -3.74 0.94
CA VAL A 124 10.80 -4.21 -0.11
C VAL A 124 9.90 -3.06 -0.59
N ILE A 125 9.30 -2.31 0.33
CA ILE A 125 8.45 -1.14 0.01
C ILE A 125 9.24 -0.10 -0.79
N ASN A 126 10.43 0.29 -0.31
CA ASN A 126 11.26 1.28 -1.01
C ASN A 126 11.62 0.84 -2.44
N TYR A 127 11.89 -0.45 -2.64
CA TYR A 127 12.17 -0.99 -3.96
C TYR A 127 10.95 -0.93 -4.88
N GLN A 128 9.77 -1.28 -4.36
CA GLN A 128 8.52 -1.22 -5.10
C GLN A 128 8.19 0.21 -5.54
N GLU A 129 8.33 1.19 -4.65
CA GLU A 129 8.13 2.61 -4.95
C GLU A 129 9.09 3.08 -6.05
N ALA A 130 10.39 2.77 -5.91
CA ALA A 130 11.39 3.11 -6.94
C ALA A 130 11.07 2.48 -8.30
N LEU A 131 10.54 1.26 -8.33
CA LEU A 131 10.12 0.58 -9.57
C LEU A 131 8.90 1.26 -10.20
N GLN A 132 7.93 1.68 -9.38
CA GLN A 132 6.75 2.41 -9.86
C GLN A 132 7.14 3.77 -10.45
N THR A 133 8.02 4.52 -9.79
CA THR A 133 8.54 5.79 -10.31
C THR A 133 9.25 5.60 -11.66
N ARG A 134 10.16 4.62 -11.77
CA ARG A 134 10.86 4.33 -13.04
C ARG A 134 9.90 3.93 -14.16
N ARG A 135 8.83 3.19 -13.85
CA ARG A 135 7.79 2.82 -14.83
C ARG A 135 7.02 4.06 -15.30
N ALA A 136 6.63 4.94 -14.38
CA ALA A 136 5.95 6.18 -14.72
C ALA A 136 6.83 7.08 -15.62
N GLU A 137 8.10 7.27 -15.26
CA GLU A 137 9.06 8.02 -16.09
C GLU A 137 9.28 7.40 -17.47
N ALA A 138 9.31 6.07 -17.58
CA ALA A 138 9.45 5.40 -18.87
C ALA A 138 8.23 5.62 -19.76
N LEU A 139 7.02 5.58 -19.20
CA LEU A 139 5.78 5.85 -19.93
C LEU A 139 5.71 7.31 -20.39
N ASP A 140 6.10 8.25 -19.54
CA ASP A 140 6.16 9.69 -19.88
C ASP A 140 7.17 9.97 -21.01
N ARG A 141 8.33 9.29 -20.99
CA ARG A 141 9.30 9.31 -22.10
C ARG A 141 8.73 8.74 -23.39
N MET A 142 7.98 7.63 -23.33
CA MET A 142 7.33 7.05 -24.52
C MET A 142 6.25 7.99 -25.08
N GLN A 143 5.48 8.64 -24.21
CA GLN A 143 4.43 9.59 -24.61
C GLN A 143 5.04 10.84 -25.27
N SER A 144 6.06 11.43 -24.66
CA SER A 144 6.76 12.59 -25.22
C SER A 144 7.49 12.28 -26.54
N GLN A 145 8.05 11.08 -26.69
CA GLN A 145 8.60 10.62 -27.98
C GLN A 145 7.51 10.44 -29.05
N GLY A 146 6.37 9.81 -28.71
CA GLY A 146 5.25 9.66 -29.64
C GLY A 146 4.60 10.99 -30.07
N GLN A 147 4.70 12.03 -29.24
CA GLN A 147 4.23 13.39 -29.56
C GLN A 147 5.24 14.15 -30.44
N ALA A 148 6.54 13.90 -30.27
CA ALA A 148 7.58 14.42 -31.14
C ALA A 148 7.58 13.77 -32.54
N ASP A 149 7.13 12.51 -32.64
CA ASP A 149 7.04 11.76 -33.88
C ASP A 149 5.74 12.04 -34.70
N GLY A 150 4.96 13.07 -34.33
CA GLY A 150 3.91 13.64 -35.20
C GLY A 150 2.69 12.74 -35.46
N ILE A 151 2.40 11.75 -34.61
CA ILE A 151 1.30 10.80 -34.84
C ILE A 151 -0.10 11.47 -34.75
N TYR A 152 -0.23 12.63 -34.09
CA TYR A 152 -1.49 13.37 -34.00
C TYR A 152 -1.72 14.40 -35.13
N ASP A 153 -0.73 14.68 -35.97
CA ASP A 153 -0.86 15.66 -37.06
C ASP A 153 -1.55 15.08 -38.32
N ILE A 154 -1.71 13.75 -38.37
CA ILE A 154 -2.22 13.02 -39.54
C ILE A 154 -3.75 12.81 -39.49
N LEU A 155 -4.44 13.28 -38.44
CA LEU A 155 -5.89 13.15 -38.31
C LEU A 155 -6.65 14.48 -38.57
N ASP A 156 -5.95 15.58 -38.82
CA ASP A 156 -6.57 16.90 -39.07
C ASP A 156 -6.55 17.34 -40.55
N THR A 157 -6.17 16.46 -41.48
CA THR A 157 -6.49 16.67 -42.91
C THR A 157 -7.89 16.12 -43.20
N THR A 158 -8.92 16.78 -42.67
CA THR A 158 -10.23 16.76 -43.33
C THR A 158 -10.08 17.46 -44.67
N VAL A 159 -10.04 16.68 -45.73
CA VAL A 159 -10.16 17.14 -47.11
C VAL A 159 -11.57 17.68 -47.27
N ASP A 160 -11.72 18.99 -47.14
CA ASP A 160 -12.79 19.72 -47.81
C ASP A 160 -12.31 19.97 -49.25
N GLU A 161 -12.96 19.32 -50.23
CA GLU A 161 -12.91 19.73 -51.64
C GLU A 161 -14.35 19.96 -52.13
N ASP A 162 -14.51 21.12 -52.80
CA ASP A 162 -15.73 21.72 -53.36
C ASP A 162 -16.55 20.84 -54.32
#